data_AF-A0A562VL86-F1
#
_entry.id   AF-A0A562VL86-F1
#
_cell.length_a   1.000
_cell.length_b   1.000
_cell.length_c   1.000
_cell.angle_alpha   90.00
_cell.angle_beta   90.00
_cell.angle_gamma   90.00
#
_symmetry.space_group_name_H-M   'P 1'
#
loop_
_entity.id
_entity.type
_entity.pdbx_description
1 polymer ?
#
loop_
_entity_poly.entity_id
_entity_poly.type
_entity_poly.pdbx_seq_one_letter_code
_entity_poly.pdbx_strand_id
1 'polypeptide(L)' 'MSATAQNSSPKMMMHEETGTGKPCITCKWQIADPTNPVKGQCTVNRTQMGGVWKRWVSDVYNKTCGKHEEGKLSFREHV' A
#
# COMPACT_ATOMS: atom_id res chain seq x y z
N MET A 1 24.63 -24.54 11.37
CA MET A 1 24.44 -23.16 10.89
C MET A 1 22.94 -22.96 10.68
N SER A 2 22.21 -22.58 11.72
CA SER A 2 20.75 -22.43 11.64
C SER A 2 20.42 -20.96 11.79
N ALA A 3 20.03 -20.34 10.66
CA ALA A 3 19.66 -18.94 10.60
C ALA A 3 18.39 -18.71 11.44
N THR A 4 18.49 -17.75 12.35
CA THR A 4 17.41 -17.22 13.17
C THR A 4 16.32 -16.64 12.27
N ALA A 5 15.09 -17.14 12.43
CA ALA A 5 13.90 -16.49 11.88
C ALA A 5 13.80 -15.08 12.49
N GLN A 6 14.04 -14.07 11.66
CA GLN A 6 13.92 -12.67 12.05
C GLN A 6 12.44 -12.36 12.30
N ASN A 7 12.11 -12.19 13.58
CA ASN A 7 10.81 -11.76 14.07
C ASN A 7 10.65 -10.26 13.72
N SER A 8 10.34 -9.95 12.46
CA SER A 8 10.16 -8.58 11.98
C SER A 8 8.72 -8.15 12.21
N SER A 9 8.50 -7.28 13.20
CA SER A 9 7.22 -6.60 13.38
C SER A 9 6.79 -5.99 12.04
N PRO A 10 5.53 -6.18 11.60
CA PRO A 10 5.10 -5.66 10.31
C PRO A 10 5.25 -4.14 10.31
N LYS A 11 6.06 -3.61 9.39
CA LYS A 11 6.21 -2.17 9.20
C LYS A 11 4.86 -1.61 8.75
N MET A 12 4.12 -1.02 9.69
CA MET A 12 2.75 -0.55 9.47
C MET A 12 2.66 0.61 8.49
N MET A 13 3.74 1.39 8.34
CA MET A 13 3.84 2.48 7.38
C MET A 13 4.38 2.00 6.04
N MET A 14 4.08 2.76 4.99
CA MET A 14 4.62 2.51 3.66
C MET A 14 6.15 2.60 3.69
N HIS A 15 6.79 1.55 3.18
CA HIS A 15 8.24 1.45 3.07
C HIS A 15 8.58 0.75 1.76
N GLU A 16 9.85 0.85 1.39
CA GLU A 16 10.38 0.18 0.21
C GLU A 16 10.77 -1.25 0.55
N GLU A 17 10.34 -2.18 -0.30
CA GLU A 17 10.63 -3.60 -0.21
C GLU A 17 10.70 -4.16 -1.63
N THR A 18 11.92 -4.27 -2.16
CA THR A 18 12.18 -4.77 -3.51
C THR A 18 11.83 -6.26 -3.59
N GLY A 19 11.05 -6.66 -4.60
CA GLY A 19 10.60 -8.05 -4.74
C GLY A 19 9.56 -8.47 -3.70
N THR A 20 8.83 -7.51 -3.13
CA THR A 20 7.74 -7.81 -2.20
C THR A 20 6.66 -8.67 -2.83
N GLY A 21 6.18 -9.67 -2.10
CA GLY A 21 4.99 -10.44 -2.49
C GLY A 21 3.69 -9.66 -2.30
N LYS A 22 3.75 -8.45 -1.73
CA LYS A 22 2.60 -7.61 -1.38
C LYS A 22 2.75 -6.19 -1.95
N PRO A 23 2.89 -6.02 -3.27
CA PRO A 23 3.13 -4.71 -3.85
C PRO A 23 1.90 -3.82 -3.73
N CYS A 24 2.10 -2.50 -3.64
CA CYS A 24 0.99 -1.54 -3.59
C CYS A 24 0.02 -1.69 -4.76
N ILE A 25 0.48 -2.08 -5.96
CA ILE A 25 -0.39 -2.25 -7.14
C ILE A 25 -1.51 -3.29 -6.96
N THR A 26 -1.33 -4.31 -6.13
CA THR A 26 -2.37 -5.33 -5.86
C THR A 26 -3.22 -4.98 -4.63
N CYS A 27 -2.89 -3.89 -3.95
CA CYS A 27 -3.58 -3.48 -2.73
C CYS A 27 -4.91 -2.79 -3.07
N LYS A 28 -6.00 -3.20 -2.41
CA LYS A 28 -7.33 -2.60 -2.60
C LYS A 28 -7.38 -1.10 -2.28
N TRP A 29 -6.45 -0.63 -1.45
CA TRP A 29 -6.31 0.77 -1.04
C TRP A 29 -5.50 1.62 -2.01
N GLN A 30 -4.91 1.03 -3.04
CA GLN A 30 -4.17 1.76 -4.05
C GLN A 30 -5.13 2.25 -5.13
N ILE A 31 -4.91 3.50 -5.52
CA ILE A 31 -5.51 4.10 -6.71
C ILE A 31 -4.35 4.54 -7.59
N ALA A 32 -4.41 4.24 -8.88
CA ALA A 32 -3.42 4.72 -9.84
C ALA A 32 -3.39 6.25 -9.85
N ASP A 33 -2.19 6.81 -10.00
CA ASP A 33 -2.07 8.25 -10.22
C ASP A 33 -2.68 8.61 -11.60
N PRO A 34 -3.43 9.72 -11.71
CA PRO A 34 -4.12 10.07 -12.95
C PRO A 34 -3.17 10.41 -14.11
N THR A 35 -1.91 10.72 -13.83
CA THR A 35 -0.94 11.18 -14.82
C THR A 35 0.12 10.11 -15.12
N ASN A 36 0.59 9.37 -14.12
CA ASN A 36 1.65 8.38 -14.29
C ASN A 36 1.29 7.02 -13.67
N PRO A 37 1.15 5.95 -14.48
CA PRO A 37 0.71 4.64 -13.99
C PRO A 37 1.73 3.92 -13.08
N VAL A 38 3.00 4.37 -13.05
CA VAL A 38 4.04 3.84 -12.15
C VAL A 38 3.90 4.40 -10.73
N LYS A 39 3.17 5.51 -10.59
CA LYS A 39 2.88 6.19 -9.33
C LYS A 39 1.45 5.87 -8.89
N GLY A 40 1.19 6.07 -7.60
CA GLY A 40 -0.12 5.80 -7.03
C GLY A 40 -0.47 6.69 -5.85
N GLN A 41 -1.69 6.50 -5.39
CA GLN A 41 -2.26 7.14 -4.21
C GLN A 41 -2.75 6.05 -3.26
N CYS A 42 -2.19 6.00 -2.07
CA CYS A 42 -2.62 5.10 -1.00
C CYS A 42 -3.72 5.76 -0.17
N THR A 43 -4.90 5.13 -0.09
CA THR A 43 -6.08 5.63 0.63
C THR A 43 -6.37 4.88 1.93
N VAL A 44 -5.38 4.15 2.47
CA VAL A 44 -5.56 3.32 3.67
C VAL A 44 -5.86 4.14 4.93
N ASN A 45 -5.42 5.40 4.96
CA ASN A 45 -5.61 6.27 6.12
C ASN A 45 -6.95 7.02 6.00
N ARG A 46 -7.99 6.46 6.61
CA ARG A 46 -9.32 7.07 6.71
C ARG A 46 -9.56 7.56 8.14
N THR A 47 -9.96 8.82 8.28
CA THR A 47 -10.30 9.39 9.59
C THR A 47 -11.70 8.95 10.01
N GLN A 48 -11.99 8.95 11.32
CA GLN A 48 -13.33 8.63 11.84
C GLN A 48 -14.43 9.55 11.29
N MET A 49 -14.06 10.76 10.84
CA MET A 49 -14.93 11.74 10.21
C MET A 49 -15.15 11.50 8.70
N GLY A 50 -14.65 10.39 8.15
CA GLY A 50 -14.81 10.04 6.74
C GLY A 50 -13.76 10.65 5.79
N GLY A 51 -12.81 11.43 6.31
CA GLY A 51 -11.74 12.02 5.49
C GLY A 51 -10.75 10.97 5.00
N VAL A 52 -10.49 10.94 3.69
CA VAL A 52 -9.50 10.04 3.10
C VAL A 52 -8.18 10.78 2.92
N TRP A 53 -7.22 10.50 3.80
CA TRP A 53 -5.90 11.13 3.73
C TRP A 53 -4.97 10.34 2.83
N LYS A 54 -4.93 10.74 1.55
CA LYS A 54 -4.11 10.10 0.54
C LYS A 54 -2.62 10.27 0.86
N ARG A 55 -1.85 9.21 0.66
CA ARG A 55 -0.38 9.24 0.64
C ARG A 55 0.10 8.92 -0.76
N TRP A 56 1.01 9.74 -1.27
CA TRP A 56 1.59 9.52 -2.58
C TRP A 56 2.55 8.33 -2.54
N VAL A 57 2.41 7.43 -3.50
CA VAL A 57 3.23 6.23 -3.70
C VAL A 57 4.12 6.49 -4.91
N SER A 58 5.43 6.61 -4.67
CA SER A 58 6.39 6.91 -5.74
C SER A 58 6.65 5.74 -6.69
N ASP A 59 6.50 4.51 -6.17
CA ASP A 59 6.67 3.25 -6.91
C ASP A 59 5.67 2.23 -6.38
N VAL A 60 4.74 1.81 -7.23
CA VAL A 60 3.68 0.87 -6.87
C VAL A 60 4.12 -0.59 -6.86
N TYR A 61 5.28 -0.92 -7.44
CA TYR A 61 5.80 -2.28 -7.56
C TYR A 61 6.72 -2.66 -6.39
N ASN A 62 7.52 -1.71 -5.89
CA ASN A 62 8.52 -1.97 -4.85
C ASN A 62 8.19 -1.35 -3.48
N LYS A 63 6.94 -0.96 -3.25
CA LYS A 63 6.48 -0.46 -1.94
C LYS A 63 5.38 -1.35 -1.36
N THR A 64 5.41 -1.46 -0.04
CA THR A 64 4.41 -2.20 0.73
C THR A 64 4.24 -1.61 2.14
N CYS A 65 3.27 -2.14 2.89
CA CYS A 65 3.06 -1.86 4.31
C CYS A 65 2.33 -3.02 4.98
N GLY A 66 2.32 -3.03 6.31
CA GLY A 66 1.60 -4.03 7.12
C GLY A 66 0.07 -4.00 6.98
N LYS A 67 -0.49 -3.00 6.28
CA LYS A 67 -1.92 -2.87 5.98
C LYS A 67 -2.28 -3.26 4.54
N HIS A 68 -1.36 -3.94 3.84
CA HIS A 68 -1.64 -4.48 2.52
C HIS A 68 -2.79 -5.49 2.59
N GLU A 69 -3.75 -5.32 1.71
CA GLU A 69 -4.88 -6.22 1.55
C GLU A 69 -5.19 -6.34 0.07
N GLU A 70 -5.14 -7.56 -0.46
CA GLU A 70 -5.39 -7.83 -1.87
C GLU A 70 -6.84 -7.56 -2.24
N GLY A 71 -7.04 -6.93 -3.39
CA GLY A 71 -8.36 -6.73 -3.97
C GLY A 71 -8.48 -5.40 -4.68
N LYS A 72 -9.72 -5.03 -5.00
CA LYS A 72 -10.06 -3.76 -5.63
C LYS A 72 -11.33 -3.23 -5.00
N LEU A 73 -11.27 -2.02 -4.46
CA LEU A 73 -12.47 -1.36 -3.94
C LEU A 73 -13.43 -1.02 -5.10
N SER A 74 -14.72 -0.97 -4.80
CA SER A 74 -15.71 -0.46 -5.76
C SER A 74 -15.55 1.05 -5.93
N PHE A 75 -16.01 1.60 -7.06
CA PHE A 75 -15.98 3.04 -7.34
C PHE A 75 -16.69 3.87 -6.24
N ARG A 76 -17.71 3.31 -5.56
CA ARG A 76 -18.40 3.96 -4.43
C ARG A 76 -17.53 4.15 -3.20
N GLU A 77 -16.49 3.33 -3.05
CA GLU A 77 -15.57 3.37 -1.91
C GLU A 77 -14.27 4.08 -2.25
N HIS A 78 -14.11 4.49 -3.53
CA HIS A 78 -13.09 5.42 -3.98
C HIS A 78 -13.52 6.86 -3.66
N VAL A 79 -12.54 7.77 -3.57
CA VAL A 79 -12.75 9.21 -3.32
C VAL A 79 -13.39 9.88 -4.52
#